data_AF-A0A1F9FEV1-F1
#
_entry.id   AF-A0A1F9FEV1-F1
#
_cell.length_a   1.000
_cell.length_b   1.000
_cell.length_c   1.000
_cell.angle_alpha   90.00
_cell.angle_beta   90.00
_cell.angle_gamma   90.00
#
_symmetry.space_group_name_H-M   'P 1'
#
loop_
_entity.id
_entity.type
_entity.pdbx_description
1 polymer ?
#
loop_
_entity_poly.entity_id
_entity_poly.type
_entity_poly.pdbx_seq_one_letter_code
_entity_poly.pdbx_strand_id
1 'polypeptide(L)' 'MLSNSVGQERALETVAAVCLARGLGEILTTDEALAVLEELAQQQGVIGIAARFAKGRALLTWQAPTQTP' A
#
# COMPACT_ATOMS: atom_id res chain seq x y z
N MET A 1 11.62 6.53 21.86
CA MET A 1 10.61 6.53 20.79
C MET A 1 11.18 7.16 19.52
N LEU A 2 12.05 6.43 18.80
CA LEU A 2 12.68 6.88 17.54
C LEU A 2 12.54 5.82 16.44
N SER A 3 12.53 4.54 16.82
CA SER A 3 12.37 3.41 15.90
C SER A 3 11.06 3.46 15.08
N ASN A 4 9.98 3.97 15.66
CA ASN A 4 8.70 4.08 14.95
C ASN A 4 8.71 5.15 13.85
N SER A 5 9.46 6.26 14.03
CA SER A 5 9.47 7.34 13.02
C SER A 5 10.26 6.93 11.79
N VAL A 6 11.41 6.27 11.98
CA VAL A 6 12.26 5.83 10.85
C VAL A 6 11.54 4.80 9.98
N GLY A 7 10.85 3.82 10.60
CA GLY A 7 10.07 2.84 9.85
C GLY A 7 8.93 3.49 9.06
N GLN A 8 8.26 4.47 9.67
CA GLN A 8 7.15 5.20 9.03
C GLN A 8 7.63 6.10 7.89
N GLU A 9 8.72 6.85 8.07
CA GLU A 9 9.31 7.67 7.01
C GLU A 9 9.74 6.80 5.82
N ARG A 10 10.44 5.68 6.07
CA ARG A 10 10.84 4.77 4.99
C ARG A 10 9.65 4.16 4.26
N ALA A 11 8.58 3.84 4.96
CA ALA A 11 7.35 3.35 4.34
C ALA A 11 6.73 4.42 3.43
N LEU A 12 6.65 5.68 3.91
CA LEU A 12 6.13 6.80 3.12
C LEU A 12 6.99 7.08 1.89
N GLU A 13 8.31 7.14 2.02
CA GLU A 13 9.24 7.31 0.90
C GLU A 13 9.08 6.21 -0.15
N THR A 14 8.97 4.96 0.31
CA THR A 14 8.84 3.80 -0.58
C THR A 14 7.52 3.83 -1.37
N VAL A 15 6.42 4.17 -0.71
CA VAL A 15 5.10 4.32 -1.37
C VAL A 15 5.12 5.52 -2.32
N ALA A 16 5.64 6.66 -1.88
CA ALA A 16 5.72 7.88 -2.68
C ALA A 16 6.55 7.69 -3.95
N ALA A 17 7.66 6.94 -3.88
CA ALA A 17 8.48 6.62 -5.04
C ALA A 17 7.68 5.82 -6.10
N VAL A 18 6.89 4.84 -5.68
CA VAL A 18 6.03 4.06 -6.59
C VAL A 18 4.89 4.92 -7.15
N CYS A 19 4.24 5.74 -6.32
CA CYS A 19 3.21 6.66 -6.79
C CYS A 19 3.76 7.62 -7.86
N LEU A 20 4.93 8.21 -7.61
CA LEU A 20 5.60 9.12 -8.54
C LEU A 20 5.96 8.41 -9.86
N ALA A 21 6.52 7.19 -9.79
CA ALA A 21 6.87 6.41 -10.97
C ALA A 21 5.66 6.08 -11.86
N ARG A 22 4.46 5.99 -11.26
CA ARG A 22 3.19 5.73 -11.94
C ARG A 22 2.44 7.00 -12.34
N GLY A 23 2.96 8.19 -12.01
CA GLY A 23 2.28 9.47 -12.24
C GLY A 23 1.01 9.65 -11.39
N LEU A 24 0.92 8.97 -10.25
CA LEU A 24 -0.23 9.03 -9.35
C LEU A 24 -0.14 10.25 -8.42
N GLY A 25 -1.31 10.81 -8.09
CA GLY A 25 -1.44 11.92 -7.16
C GLY A 25 -1.33 11.51 -5.68
N GLU A 26 -1.46 12.50 -4.80
CA GLU A 26 -1.44 12.30 -3.34
C GLU A 26 -2.67 11.55 -2.83
N ILE A 27 -3.80 11.69 -3.52
CA ILE A 27 -5.05 10.98 -3.23
C ILE A 27 -5.17 9.84 -4.23
N LEU A 28 -5.10 8.60 -3.72
CA LEU A 28 -5.25 7.40 -4.53
C LEU A 28 -6.70 6.90 -4.48
N THR A 29 -7.21 6.50 -5.63
CA THR A 29 -8.38 5.62 -5.71
C THR A 29 -8.03 4.22 -5.19
N THR A 30 -9.06 3.43 -4.88
CA THR A 30 -8.91 2.03 -4.46
C THR A 30 -8.08 1.21 -5.45
N ASP A 31 -8.32 1.38 -6.75
CA ASP A 31 -7.60 0.65 -7.80
C ASP A 31 -6.12 1.06 -7.85
N GLU A 32 -5.85 2.36 -7.81
CA GLU A 32 -4.49 2.88 -7.80
C GLU A 32 -3.71 2.43 -6.56
N ALA A 33 -4.34 2.42 -5.38
CA ALA A 33 -3.74 1.91 -4.16
C ALA A 33 -3.43 0.41 -4.25
N LEU A 34 -4.33 -0.40 -4.81
CA LEU A 34 -4.09 -1.83 -5.03
C LEU A 34 -2.95 -2.07 -6.03
N ALA A 35 -2.84 -1.23 -7.06
CA ALA A 35 -1.78 -1.32 -8.05
C ALA A 35 -0.40 -0.95 -7.46
N VAL A 36 -0.34 0.07 -6.60
CA VAL A 36 0.88 0.41 -5.83
C VAL A 36 1.28 -0.75 -4.92
N LEU A 37 0.33 -1.36 -4.20
CA LEU A 37 0.60 -2.51 -3.34
C LEU A 37 1.05 -3.74 -4.13
N GLU A 38 0.53 -3.96 -5.34
CA GLU A 38 0.99 -5.04 -6.22
C GLU A 38 2.44 -4.83 -6.66
N GLU A 39 2.82 -3.60 -7.03
CA GLU A 39 4.19 -3.29 -7.41
C GLU A 39 5.16 -3.47 -6.23
N LEU A 40 4.79 -3.00 -5.04
CA LEU A 40 5.56 -3.21 -3.83
C LEU A 40 5.66 -4.69 -3.44
N ALA A 41 4.62 -5.48 -3.71
CA ALA A 41 4.63 -6.92 -3.47
C ALA A 41 5.69 -7.65 -4.30
N GLN A 42 6.10 -7.11 -5.46
CA GLN A 42 7.17 -7.68 -6.27
C GLN A 42 8.57 -7.46 -5.67
N GLN A 43 8.72 -6.57 -4.70
CA GLN A 43 9.99 -6.36 -4.02
C GLN A 43 10.38 -7.54 -3.13
N GLN A 44 11.68 -7.78 -3.00
CA GLN A 44 12.21 -8.82 -2.13
C GLN A 44 12.26 -8.35 -0.67
N GLY A 45 12.17 -9.29 0.27
CA GLY A 45 12.29 -9.02 1.69
C GLY A 45 11.01 -8.45 2.33
N VAL A 46 11.20 -7.68 3.41
CA VAL A 46 10.12 -7.26 4.31
C VAL A 46 9.09 -6.37 3.61
N ILE A 47 9.50 -5.52 2.68
CA ILE A 47 8.58 -4.62 1.95
C ILE A 47 7.57 -5.43 1.15
N GLY A 48 8.03 -6.38 0.33
CA GLY A 48 7.13 -7.21 -0.46
C GLY A 48 6.26 -8.13 0.38
N ILE A 49 6.75 -8.63 1.52
CA ILE A 49 5.91 -9.40 2.45
C ILE A 49 4.81 -8.50 3.02
N ALA A 50 5.16 -7.32 3.52
CA ALA A 50 4.20 -6.37 4.08
C ALA A 50 3.15 -5.91 3.05
N ALA A 51 3.56 -5.65 1.81
CA ALA A 51 2.68 -5.24 0.73
C ALA A 51 1.66 -6.31 0.35
N ARG A 52 2.05 -7.60 0.30
CA ARG A 52 1.11 -8.72 0.06
C ARG A 52 0.04 -8.82 1.15
N PHE A 53 0.44 -8.69 2.41
CA PHE A 53 -0.49 -8.69 3.54
C PHE A 53 -1.42 -7.47 3.49
N ALA A 54 -0.87 -6.28 3.24
CA ALA A 54 -1.65 -5.05 3.11
C ALA A 54 -2.67 -5.16 1.95
N LYS A 55 -2.25 -5.68 0.79
CA LYS A 55 -3.13 -5.94 -0.36
C LYS A 55 -4.26 -6.91 -0.02
N GLY A 56 -3.95 -8.03 0.65
CA GLY A 56 -4.96 -8.99 1.08
C GLY A 56 -6.02 -8.35 2.00
N ARG A 57 -5.59 -7.53 2.96
CA ARG A 57 -6.50 -6.80 3.85
C ARG A 57 -7.32 -5.75 3.12
N ALA A 58 -6.69 -5.02 2.21
CA ALA A 58 -7.32 -4.00 1.38
C ALA A 58 -8.43 -4.59 0.52
N LEU A 59 -8.17 -5.73 -0.16
CA LEU A 59 -9.17 -6.44 -0.94
C LEU A 59 -10.35 -6.89 -0.08
N LEU A 60 -10.10 -7.50 1.08
CA LEU A 60 -11.18 -7.96 1.98
C LEU A 60 -12.02 -6.80 2.53
N THR A 61 -11.40 -5.65 2.75
CA THR A 61 -12.08 -4.48 3.36
C THR A 61 -12.86 -3.70 2.32
N TRP A 62 -12.29 -3.51 1.13
CA TRP A 62 -12.88 -2.70 0.06
C TRP A 62 -13.81 -3.48 -0.87
N GLN A 63 -13.71 -4.82 -0.89
CA GLN A 63 -14.67 -5.68 -1.58
C GLN A 63 -15.84 -6.14 -0.71
N ALA A 64 -15.89 -5.77 0.58
CA ALA A 64 -17.04 -6.10 1.41
C ALA A 64 -18.30 -5.48 0.79
N PRO A 65 -19.27 -6.28 0.30
CA PRO A 65 -20.54 -5.73 -0.13
C PRO A 65 -21.17 -5.05 1.09
N THR A 66 -21.72 -3.86 0.90
CA THR A 66 -22.64 -3.20 1.83
C THR A 66 -23.76 -4.17 2.15
N GLN A 67 -23.59 -4.97 3.21
CA GLN A 67 -24.64 -5.82 3.75
C GLN A 67 -25.67 -4.86 4.35
N THR A 68 -26.76 -4.66 3.62
CA THR A 68 -27.89 -3.82 4.00
C THR A 68 -28.92 -4.74 4.65
N PRO A 69 -29.27 -4.58 5.94
CA PRO A 69 -30.56 -5.00 6.46
C PRO A 69 -31.63 -3.93 6.19
#